data_AF-A0A7Y0BDL4-F1
#
_entry.id   AF-A0A7Y0BDL4-F1
#
_cell.length_a   1.000
_cell.length_b   1.000
_cell.length_c   1.000
_cell.angle_alpha   90.00
_cell.angle_beta   90.00
_cell.angle_gamma   90.00
#
_symmetry.space_group_name_H-M   'P 1'
#
loop_
_entity.id
_entity.type
_entity.pdbx_description
1 polymer ?
#
loop_
_entity_poly.entity_id
_entity_poly.type
_entity_poly.pdbx_seq_one_letter_code
_entity_poly.pdbx_strand_id
1 'polypeptide(L)'
;MTSLAPDRSTHALEDRVALIACGERPGKTQACARCRRKGEMLLNIASTGATDALAAAICGTGKPPSCGDCAAKARQIVRVYGEEGPR
;
A
#
# COMPACT_ATOMS: atom_id res chain seq x y z
N MET A 1 30.80 10.03 6.49
CA MET A 1 29.99 9.42 5.42
C MET A 1 29.02 8.47 6.08
N THR A 2 27.83 8.95 6.41
CA THR A 2 26.82 8.16 7.12
C THR A 2 25.91 7.53 6.08
N SER A 3 25.90 6.19 6.01
CA SER A 3 25.05 5.44 5.09
C SER A 3 23.60 5.83 5.27
N LEU A 4 23.05 6.46 4.24
CA LEU A 4 21.63 6.52 3.97
C LEU A 4 21.11 5.06 3.99
N ALA A 5 20.26 4.73 4.95
CA ALA A 5 19.41 3.54 4.88
C ALA A 5 17.95 3.93 4.57
N PRO A 6 17.64 4.56 3.42
CA PRO A 6 16.26 4.71 2.96
C PRO A 6 15.69 3.37 2.47
N ASP A 7 16.54 2.41 2.14
CA ASP A 7 16.15 1.15 1.50
C ASP A 7 15.31 0.21 2.41
N ARG A 8 15.66 0.13 3.71
CA ARG A 8 14.90 -0.70 4.67
C ARG A 8 13.54 -0.11 5.02
N SER A 9 13.41 1.21 5.01
CA SER A 9 12.15 1.90 5.31
C SER A 9 11.14 1.70 4.19
N THR A 10 11.59 1.78 2.93
CA THR A 10 10.72 1.59 1.76
C THR A 10 10.24 0.15 1.65
N HIS A 11 11.13 -0.84 1.76
CA HIS A 11 10.75 -2.25 1.70
C HIS A 11 9.75 -2.65 2.82
N ALA A 12 9.97 -2.18 4.05
CA ALA A 12 9.04 -2.43 5.15
C ALA A 12 7.66 -1.79 4.89
N LEU A 13 7.65 -0.58 4.32
CA LEU A 13 6.43 0.12 3.97
C LEU A 13 5.69 -0.55 2.80
N GLU A 14 6.41 -1.05 1.79
CA GLU A 14 5.84 -1.85 0.70
C GLU A 14 5.17 -3.12 1.22
N ASP A 15 5.83 -3.85 2.13
CA ASP A 15 5.27 -5.05 2.74
C ASP A 15 4.02 -4.73 3.57
N ARG A 16 4.03 -3.61 4.31
CA ARG A 16 2.88 -3.11 5.07
C ARG A 16 1.71 -2.76 4.15
N VAL A 17 1.97 -2.02 3.08
CA VAL A 17 0.97 -1.63 2.07
C VAL A 17 0.40 -2.86 1.37
N ALA A 18 1.26 -3.82 1.00
CA ALA A 18 0.84 -5.08 0.41
C ALA A 18 -0.05 -5.90 1.37
N LEU A 19 0.25 -5.91 2.68
CA LEU A 19 -0.54 -6.61 3.69
C LEU A 19 -1.95 -6.02 3.80
N ILE A 20 -2.05 -4.69 3.88
CA ILE A 20 -3.34 -3.96 3.92
C ILE A 20 -4.16 -4.26 2.66
N ALA A 21 -3.56 -4.13 1.48
CA ALA A 21 -4.23 -4.42 0.21
C ALA A 21 -4.73 -5.87 0.15
N CYS A 22 -3.93 -6.82 0.64
CA CYS A 22 -4.27 -8.23 0.71
C CYS A 22 -5.44 -8.53 1.69
N GLY A 23 -5.89 -7.56 2.48
CA GLY A 23 -6.85 -7.77 3.57
C GLY A 23 -6.12 -8.23 4.82
N GLU A 24 -5.50 -7.26 5.51
CA GLU A 24 -4.95 -7.44 6.85
C GLU A 24 -6.05 -7.93 7.81
N ARG A 25 -5.70 -8.89 8.67
CA ARG A 25 -6.59 -9.44 9.69
C ARG A 25 -5.76 -10.06 10.82
N PRO A 26 -6.29 -10.19 12.04
CA PRO A 26 -5.60 -10.87 13.13
C PRO A 26 -5.08 -12.25 12.69
N GLY A 27 -3.80 -12.53 12.99
CA GLY A 27 -3.12 -13.76 12.59
C GLY A 27 -2.52 -13.76 11.16
N LYS A 28 -2.78 -12.74 10.34
CA LYS A 28 -2.13 -12.59 9.02
C LYS A 28 -1.01 -11.56 9.10
N THR A 29 0.23 -12.05 9.09
CA THR A 29 1.44 -11.22 9.19
C THR A 29 2.06 -10.89 7.84
N GLN A 30 1.67 -11.58 6.76
CA GLN A 30 2.24 -11.39 5.43
C GLN A 30 1.18 -11.36 4.33
N ALA A 31 1.44 -10.55 3.30
CA ALA A 31 0.68 -10.55 2.06
C ALA A 31 0.99 -11.79 1.21
N CYS A 32 0.00 -12.27 0.45
CA CYS A 32 0.25 -13.31 -0.54
C CYS A 32 1.23 -12.81 -1.62
N ALA A 33 1.90 -13.72 -2.33
CA ALA A 33 2.89 -13.38 -3.35
C ALA A 33 2.34 -12.46 -4.45
N ARG A 34 1.05 -12.53 -4.75
CA ARG A 34 0.39 -11.63 -5.71
C ARG A 34 0.28 -10.20 -5.18
N CYS A 35 -0.04 -10.03 -3.90
CA CYS A 35 -0.17 -8.70 -3.29
C CYS A 35 1.20 -8.08 -2.98
N ARG A 36 2.20 -8.88 -2.58
CA ARG A 36 3.58 -8.40 -2.40
C ARG A 36 4.16 -7.79 -3.69
N ARG A 37 3.95 -8.45 -4.84
CA ARG A 37 4.35 -7.90 -6.15
C ARG A 37 3.68 -6.57 -6.52
N LYS A 38 2.61 -6.19 -5.84
CA LYS A 38 1.94 -4.89 -6.05
C LYS A 38 2.39 -3.83 -5.04
N GLY A 39 3.18 -4.18 -4.01
CA GLY A 39 3.54 -3.27 -2.91
C GLY A 39 4.13 -1.95 -3.40
N GLU A 40 5.20 -2.04 -4.21
CA GLU A 40 5.86 -0.88 -4.83
C GLU A 40 4.87 -0.01 -5.65
N MET A 41 4.08 -0.63 -6.54
CA MET A 41 3.08 0.09 -7.35
C MET A 41 2.06 0.82 -6.46
N LEU A 42 1.54 0.16 -5.43
CA LEU A 42 0.56 0.74 -4.52
C LEU A 42 1.18 1.87 -3.70
N LEU A 43 2.44 1.75 -3.30
CA LEU A 43 3.18 2.79 -2.59
C LEU A 43 3.38 4.03 -3.46
N ASN A 44 3.74 3.85 -4.74
CA ASN A 44 3.88 4.93 -5.70
C ASN A 44 2.57 5.68 -5.97
N ILE A 45 1.42 5.00 -5.92
CA ILE A 45 0.11 5.67 -6.04
C ILE A 45 -0.26 6.36 -4.71
N ALA A 46 0.08 5.76 -3.58
CA ALA A 46 -0.18 6.34 -2.26
C ALA A 46 0.56 7.67 -2.07
N SER A 47 1.78 7.80 -2.60
CA SER A 47 2.59 9.02 -2.53
C SER A 47 1.96 10.23 -3.23
N THR A 48 1.08 10.01 -4.20
CA THR A 48 0.35 11.09 -4.89
C THR A 48 -0.96 11.47 -4.18
N GLY A 49 -1.35 10.76 -3.11
CA GLY A 49 -2.64 10.94 -2.44
C GLY A 49 -3.86 10.51 -3.26
N ALA A 50 -3.67 9.86 -4.42
CA ALA A 50 -4.74 9.48 -5.34
C ALA A 50 -5.52 8.25 -4.86
N THR A 51 -6.38 8.46 -3.85
CA THR A 51 -7.10 7.38 -3.15
C THR A 51 -7.99 6.56 -4.09
N ASP A 52 -8.64 7.17 -5.09
CA ASP A 52 -9.48 6.45 -6.06
C ASP A 52 -8.68 5.56 -7.01
N ALA A 53 -7.54 6.05 -7.50
CA ALA A 53 -6.63 5.27 -8.34
C ALA A 53 -6.04 4.10 -7.55
N LEU A 54 -5.69 4.33 -6.28
CA LEU A 54 -5.21 3.30 -5.38
C LEU A 54 -6.27 2.24 -5.12
N ALA A 55 -7.52 2.65 -4.86
CA ALA A 55 -8.64 1.73 -4.68
C ALA A 55 -8.87 0.86 -5.92
N ALA A 56 -8.78 1.43 -7.13
CA ALA A 56 -8.94 0.70 -8.38
C ALA A 56 -7.79 -0.31 -8.61
N ALA A 57 -6.56 0.04 -8.24
CA ALA A 57 -5.40 -0.84 -8.31
C ALA A 57 -5.48 -2.03 -7.33
N ILE A 58 -6.01 -1.80 -6.12
CA ILE A 58 -6.29 -2.84 -5.13
C ILE A 58 -7.39 -3.76 -5.63
N CYS A 59 -8.50 -3.18 -6.10
CA CYS A 59 -9.69 -3.91 -6.56
C CYS A 59 -9.41 -4.74 -7.83
N GLY A 60 -8.37 -4.37 -8.59
CA GLY A 60 -7.99 -5.04 -9.84
C GLY A 60 -8.90 -4.70 -11.03
N THR A 61 -9.77 -3.70 -10.88
CA THR A 61 -10.67 -3.21 -11.93
C THR A 61 -9.98 -2.22 -12.88
N GLY A 62 -8.92 -1.54 -12.42
CA GLY A 62 -8.20 -0.53 -13.20
C GLY A 62 -8.98 0.76 -13.48
N LYS A 63 -10.26 0.84 -13.05
CA LYS A 63 -11.13 2.01 -13.19
C LYS A 63 -12.11 2.09 -11.99
N PRO A 64 -12.47 3.31 -11.53
CA PRO A 64 -13.56 3.50 -10.58
C PRO A 64 -14.96 3.15 -11.16
N PRO A 65 -15.97 2.89 -10.31
CA PRO A 65 -15.88 2.85 -8.85
C PRO A 65 -15.29 1.53 -8.33
N SER A 66 -14.52 1.62 -7.26
CA SER A 66 -14.00 0.45 -6.53
C SER A 66 -15.02 -0.02 -5.50
N CYS A 67 -14.97 -1.29 -5.06
CA CYS A 67 -15.82 -1.72 -3.95
C CYS A 67 -15.45 -1.01 -2.63
N GLY A 68 -16.41 -0.94 -1.70
CA GLY A 68 -16.24 -0.23 -0.42
C GLY A 68 -15.04 -0.71 0.40
N ASP A 69 -14.75 -2.01 0.38
CA ASP A 69 -13.58 -2.57 1.06
C ASP A 69 -12.26 -2.09 0.45
N CYS A 70 -12.18 -2.03 -0.89
CA CYS A 70 -10.97 -1.53 -1.57
C CYS A 70 -10.78 -0.04 -1.35
N ALA A 71 -11.86 0.74 -1.29
CA ALA A 71 -11.82 2.15 -0.92
C ALA A 71 -11.36 2.36 0.53
N ALA A 72 -11.82 1.52 1.47
CA ALA A 72 -11.38 1.58 2.87
C ALA A 72 -9.88 1.26 3.00
N LYS A 73 -9.40 0.20 2.34
CA LYS A 73 -7.97 -0.15 2.29
C LYS A 73 -7.11 0.94 1.68
N ALA A 74 -7.57 1.58 0.59
CA ALA A 74 -6.86 2.68 -0.04
C ALA A 74 -6.66 3.86 0.92
N ARG A 75 -7.72 4.26 1.64
CA ARG A 75 -7.63 5.30 2.68
C ARG A 75 -6.64 4.93 3.79
N GLN A 76 -6.65 3.68 4.24
CA GLN A 76 -5.72 3.19 5.25
C GLN A 76 -4.27 3.26 4.76
N ILE A 77 -4.00 2.86 3.50
CA ILE A 77 -2.67 2.91 2.90
C ILE A 77 -2.15 4.35 2.78
N VAL A 78 -2.98 5.29 2.31
CA VAL A 78 -2.58 6.71 2.22
C VAL A 78 -2.24 7.29 3.59
N ARG A 79 -3.02 6.92 4.62
CA ARG A 79 -2.72 7.33 6.00
C ARG A 79 -1.37 6.77 6.48
N VAL A 80 -1.15 5.47 6.29
CA VAL A 80 0.11 4.80 6.66
C VAL A 80 1.29 5.44 5.93
N TYR A 81 1.15 5.75 4.65
CA TYR A 81 2.18 6.47 3.89
C TYR A 81 2.48 7.85 4.48
N GLY A 82 1.47 8.61 4.90
CA GLY A 82 1.68 9.92 5.54
C GLY A 82 2.31 9.85 6.94
N GLU A 83 2.07 8.77 7.69
CA GLU A 83 2.62 8.57 9.04
C GLU A 83 4.04 7.96 9.02
N GLU A 84 4.33 7.06 8.07
CA GLU A 84 5.54 6.22 8.03
C GLU A 84 6.44 6.48 6.81
N GLY A 85 5.98 7.26 5.82
CA GLY A 85 6.70 7.53 4.57
C GLY A 85 7.86 8.52 4.71
N PRO A 86 8.78 8.55 3.73
CA PRO A 86 9.89 9.50 3.71
C PRO A 86 9.35 10.93 3.60
N ARG A 87 9.69 11.78 4.58
CA ARG A 87 9.39 13.21 4.60
C ARG A 87 10.40 14.01 3.78
#